data_AF-A0A0S2S8F0-F1
#
_entry.id   AF-A0A0S2S8F0-F1
#
_cell.length_a   1.000
_cell.length_b   1.000
_cell.length_c   1.000
_cell.angle_alpha   90.00
_cell.angle_beta   90.00
_cell.angle_gamma   90.00
#
_symmetry.space_group_name_H-M   'P 1'
#
loop_
_entity.id
_entity.type
_entity.pdbx_description
1 polymer ?
#
loop_
_entity_poly.entity_id
_entity_poly.type
_entity_poly.pdbx_seq_one_letter_code
_entity_poly.pdbx_strand_id
1 'polypeptide(L)'
;MLPDIVGVAEQHGLLINPYSRSREEVTYKCPFCHEDSKPAKKRRYYLSLNSKDQVFKCWFCKESGGVLRFISLLEGVSEEQVRQRFRKRKIVHPAERLSRNKRRWLMLAIGGKEPNWAKMRERDFAYYKRSLDLLWQQWNEFLQREQQEAYFWLVIGIKSFKYQKYVEQIRQREREIESPLLEYALQIYSCSARPQWTEDAERFVHSLKFVSPEPVKAGMKMED
;
A
#
# COMPACT_ATOMS: atom_id res chain seq x y z
N MET A 1 -8.40 -15.93 -2.52
CA MET A 1 -8.92 -17.31 -2.64
C MET A 1 -10.16 -17.15 -3.49
N LEU A 2 -10.41 -18.01 -4.48
CA LEU A 2 -11.64 -17.89 -5.26
C LEU A 2 -12.82 -18.27 -4.34
N PRO A 3 -13.97 -17.59 -4.45
CA PRO A 3 -15.15 -17.94 -3.67
C PRO A 3 -15.71 -19.29 -4.14
N ASP A 4 -16.46 -19.94 -3.28
CA ASP A 4 -17.17 -21.17 -3.62
C ASP A 4 -18.35 -20.87 -4.57
N ILE A 5 -18.49 -21.66 -5.64
CA ILE A 5 -19.48 -21.41 -6.70
C ILE A 5 -20.92 -21.52 -6.19
N VAL A 6 -21.19 -22.39 -5.22
CA VAL A 6 -22.52 -22.54 -4.61
C VAL A 6 -22.80 -21.36 -3.70
N GLY A 7 -21.82 -20.94 -2.89
CA GLY A 7 -21.90 -19.71 -2.10
C GLY A 7 -22.17 -18.46 -2.94
N VAL A 8 -21.55 -18.35 -4.13
CA VAL A 8 -21.84 -17.27 -5.10
C VAL A 8 -23.31 -17.33 -5.53
N ALA A 9 -23.83 -18.50 -5.88
CA ALA A 9 -25.23 -18.63 -6.30
C ALA A 9 -26.22 -18.25 -5.18
N GLU A 10 -25.94 -18.62 -3.93
CA GLU A 10 -26.76 -18.24 -2.78
C GLU A 10 -26.70 -16.73 -2.50
N GLN A 11 -25.52 -16.11 -2.58
CA GLN A 11 -25.35 -14.66 -2.41
C GLN A 11 -26.12 -13.85 -3.45
N HIS A 12 -26.21 -14.35 -4.68
CA HIS A 12 -26.98 -13.74 -5.76
C HIS A 12 -28.46 -14.14 -5.76
N GLY A 13 -28.93 -14.89 -4.74
CA GLY A 13 -30.35 -15.21 -4.54
C GLY A 13 -30.92 -16.20 -5.56
N LEU A 14 -30.09 -17.06 -6.17
CA LEU A 14 -30.57 -18.03 -7.14
C LEU A 14 -31.46 -19.10 -6.47
N LEU A 15 -32.56 -19.45 -7.12
CA LEU A 15 -33.49 -20.46 -6.61
C LEU A 15 -32.90 -21.87 -6.74
N ILE A 16 -32.57 -22.47 -5.60
CA ILE A 16 -32.03 -23.82 -5.49
C ILE A 16 -33.12 -24.89 -5.63
N ASN A 17 -32.78 -26.03 -6.21
CA ASN A 17 -33.58 -27.24 -6.10
C ASN A 17 -33.40 -27.88 -4.71
N PRO A 18 -34.46 -27.98 -3.88
CA PRO A 18 -34.36 -28.49 -2.52
C PRO A 18 -33.74 -29.90 -2.42
N TYR A 19 -33.92 -30.74 -3.44
CA TYR A 19 -33.46 -32.13 -3.45
C TYR A 19 -31.99 -32.30 -3.83
N SER A 20 -31.33 -31.26 -4.35
CA SER A 20 -29.92 -31.32 -4.75
C SER A 20 -28.97 -30.66 -3.75
N ARG A 21 -29.48 -30.11 -2.65
CA ARG A 21 -28.66 -29.32 -1.70
C ARG A 21 -27.55 -30.13 -1.02
N SER A 22 -27.77 -31.42 -0.80
CA SER A 22 -26.80 -32.32 -0.17
C SER A 22 -25.91 -33.06 -1.17
N ARG A 23 -25.97 -32.74 -2.46
CA ARG A 23 -25.22 -33.41 -3.52
C ARG A 23 -24.00 -32.58 -3.94
N GLU A 24 -23.00 -33.24 -4.53
CA GLU A 24 -21.84 -32.55 -5.12
C GLU A 24 -22.25 -31.66 -6.29
N GLU A 25 -23.23 -32.10 -7.09
CA GLU A 25 -23.88 -31.31 -8.12
C GLU A 25 -25.20 -30.72 -7.59
N VAL A 26 -25.19 -29.41 -7.34
CA VAL A 26 -26.34 -28.66 -6.88
C VAL A 26 -27.01 -27.99 -8.08
N THR A 27 -28.32 -28.15 -8.20
CA THR A 27 -29.09 -27.58 -9.30
C THR A 27 -29.86 -26.33 -8.89
N TYR A 28 -29.85 -25.33 -9.76
CA TYR A 28 -30.46 -24.02 -9.59
C TYR A 28 -31.32 -23.66 -10.81
N LYS A 29 -32.19 -22.66 -10.64
CA LYS A 29 -32.83 -21.98 -11.76
C LYS A 29 -31.76 -21.20 -12.53
N CYS A 30 -31.80 -21.27 -13.85
CA CYS A 30 -30.82 -20.60 -14.68
C CYS A 30 -31.12 -19.09 -14.76
N PRO A 31 -30.23 -18.21 -14.26
CA PRO A 31 -30.43 -16.76 -14.33
C PRO A 31 -30.05 -16.18 -15.70
N PHE A 32 -29.54 -16.99 -16.64
CA PHE A 32 -29.09 -16.52 -17.96
C PHE A 32 -30.17 -16.62 -19.03
N CYS A 33 -30.93 -17.72 -19.02
CA CYS A 33 -31.99 -17.96 -20.01
C CYS A 33 -33.40 -17.93 -19.43
N HIS A 34 -33.55 -18.00 -18.10
CA HIS A 34 -34.83 -18.01 -17.38
C HIS A 34 -35.88 -19.04 -17.89
N GLU A 35 -35.46 -20.04 -18.67
CA GLU A 35 -36.38 -20.99 -19.30
C GLU A 35 -37.10 -21.86 -18.27
N ASP A 36 -36.38 -22.26 -17.23
CA ASP A 36 -36.92 -23.02 -16.11
C ASP A 36 -37.77 -22.18 -15.15
N SER A 37 -37.81 -20.86 -15.32
CA SER A 37 -38.66 -19.95 -14.53
C SER A 37 -40.07 -19.79 -15.13
N LYS A 38 -40.31 -20.27 -16.36
CA LYS A 38 -41.61 -20.19 -17.03
C LYS A 38 -42.69 -21.03 -16.31
N PRO A 39 -43.97 -20.62 -16.33
CA PRO A 39 -45.06 -21.31 -15.63
C PRO A 39 -45.16 -22.81 -15.93
N ALA A 40 -44.99 -23.21 -17.20
CA ALA A 40 -45.03 -24.60 -17.63
C ALA A 40 -43.82 -25.45 -17.16
N LYS A 41 -42.71 -24.80 -16.76
CA LYS A 41 -41.44 -25.45 -16.42
C LYS A 41 -40.99 -25.18 -14.97
N LYS A 42 -41.91 -24.72 -14.11
CA LYS A 42 -41.64 -24.38 -12.70
C LYS A 42 -40.93 -25.47 -11.88
N ARG A 43 -41.06 -26.75 -12.23
CA ARG A 43 -40.39 -27.86 -11.53
C ARG A 43 -39.01 -28.25 -12.10
N ARG A 44 -38.57 -27.66 -13.21
CA ARG A 44 -37.28 -27.96 -13.86
C ARG A 44 -36.17 -27.07 -13.29
N TYR A 45 -34.94 -27.54 -13.26
CA TYR A 45 -33.76 -26.76 -12.88
C TYR A 45 -32.67 -27.11 -13.87
N TYR A 46 -32.23 -26.14 -14.69
CA TYR A 46 -31.31 -26.43 -15.79
C TYR A 46 -29.87 -26.04 -15.49
N LEU A 47 -29.62 -25.22 -14.48
CA LEU A 47 -28.26 -24.84 -14.08
C LEU A 47 -27.73 -25.87 -13.07
N SER A 48 -26.66 -26.57 -13.43
CA SER A 48 -25.90 -27.43 -12.51
C SER A 48 -24.63 -26.71 -12.06
N LEU A 49 -24.36 -26.73 -10.76
CA LEU A 49 -23.13 -26.25 -10.12
C LEU A 49 -22.44 -27.41 -9.44
N ASN A 50 -21.18 -27.67 -9.80
CA ASN A 50 -20.35 -28.70 -9.15
C ASN A 50 -19.48 -28.02 -8.09
N SER A 51 -19.73 -28.33 -6.82
CA SER A 51 -19.02 -27.74 -5.67
C SER A 51 -17.59 -28.24 -5.51
N LYS A 52 -17.24 -29.38 -6.10
CA LYS A 52 -15.89 -29.94 -6.05
C LYS A 52 -14.99 -29.35 -7.13
N ASP A 53 -15.48 -29.34 -8.36
CA ASP A 53 -14.75 -28.87 -9.55
C ASP A 53 -14.87 -27.36 -9.75
N GLN A 54 -15.77 -26.69 -9.01
CA GLN A 54 -15.97 -25.23 -9.05
C GLN A 54 -16.35 -24.73 -10.45
N VAL A 55 -17.24 -25.49 -11.11
CA VAL A 55 -17.75 -25.23 -12.47
C VAL A 55 -19.26 -25.22 -12.52
N PHE A 56 -19.81 -24.49 -13.49
CA PHE A 56 -21.24 -24.49 -13.79
C PHE A 56 -21.53 -24.91 -15.22
N LYS A 57 -22.73 -25.43 -15.45
CA LYS A 57 -23.27 -25.68 -16.78
C LYS A 57 -24.79 -25.56 -16.78
N CYS A 58 -25.32 -24.79 -17.72
CA CYS A 58 -26.74 -24.80 -18.03
C CYS A 58 -27.05 -25.81 -19.13
N TRP A 59 -27.94 -26.76 -18.85
CA TRP A 59 -28.33 -27.79 -19.82
C TRP A 59 -29.24 -27.26 -20.94
N PHE A 60 -29.87 -26.09 -20.75
CA PHE A 60 -30.72 -25.45 -21.75
C PHE A 60 -29.92 -24.50 -22.66
N CYS A 61 -29.44 -23.36 -22.14
CA CYS A 61 -28.72 -22.36 -22.94
C CYS A 61 -27.25 -22.67 -23.20
N LYS A 62 -26.73 -23.77 -22.68
CA LYS A 62 -25.35 -24.25 -22.89
C LYS A 62 -24.23 -23.37 -22.32
N GLU A 63 -24.57 -22.27 -21.65
CA GLU A 63 -23.60 -21.49 -20.87
C GLU A 63 -22.88 -22.38 -19.85
N SER A 64 -21.56 -22.27 -19.79
CA SER A 64 -20.71 -23.05 -18.89
C SER A 64 -19.40 -22.33 -18.60
N GLY A 65 -18.73 -22.73 -17.52
CA GLY A 65 -17.45 -22.16 -17.13
C GLY A 65 -17.12 -22.39 -15.66
N GLY A 66 -16.04 -21.76 -15.19
CA GLY A 66 -15.66 -21.76 -13.78
C GLY A 66 -16.30 -20.61 -12.98
N VAL A 67 -15.95 -20.51 -11.70
CA VAL A 67 -16.41 -19.45 -10.76
C VAL A 67 -16.28 -18.03 -11.32
N LEU A 68 -15.15 -17.69 -11.96
CA LEU A 68 -14.92 -16.33 -12.46
C LEU A 68 -15.89 -15.97 -13.60
N ARG A 69 -16.09 -16.90 -14.54
CA ARG A 69 -17.09 -16.79 -15.62
C ARG A 69 -18.49 -16.67 -15.04
N PHE A 70 -18.81 -17.47 -14.02
CA PHE A 70 -20.11 -17.45 -13.36
C PHE A 70 -20.43 -16.09 -12.76
N ILE A 71 -19.52 -15.52 -11.97
CA ILE A 71 -19.67 -14.18 -11.37
C ILE A 71 -19.76 -13.12 -12.48
N SER A 72 -18.91 -13.21 -13.50
CA SER A 72 -18.90 -12.28 -14.64
C SER A 72 -20.27 -12.23 -15.32
N LEU A 73 -20.90 -13.37 -15.57
CA LEU A 73 -22.23 -13.45 -16.18
C LEU A 73 -23.34 -12.96 -15.24
N LEU A 74 -23.25 -13.24 -13.93
CA LEU A 74 -24.23 -12.78 -12.94
C LEU A 74 -24.22 -11.26 -12.73
N GLU A 75 -23.03 -10.66 -12.72
CA GLU A 75 -22.83 -9.23 -12.46
C GLU A 75 -22.78 -8.37 -13.73
N GLY A 76 -22.71 -8.98 -14.92
CA GLY A 76 -22.57 -8.26 -16.19
C GLY A 76 -21.23 -7.54 -16.35
N VAL A 77 -20.19 -7.99 -15.65
CA VAL A 77 -18.82 -7.43 -15.69
C VAL A 77 -17.89 -8.36 -16.46
N SER A 78 -16.75 -7.87 -16.95
CA SER A 78 -15.81 -8.74 -17.66
C SER A 78 -15.10 -9.71 -16.71
N GLU A 79 -14.74 -10.91 -17.19
CA GLU A 79 -13.98 -11.88 -16.38
C GLU A 79 -12.66 -11.31 -15.85
N GLU A 80 -12.02 -10.40 -16.59
CA GLU A 80 -10.80 -9.74 -16.13
C GLU A 80 -11.06 -8.83 -14.93
N GLN A 81 -12.20 -8.11 -14.90
CA GLN A 81 -12.60 -7.31 -13.74
C GLN A 81 -12.85 -8.19 -12.52
N VAL A 82 -13.52 -9.35 -12.69
CA VAL A 82 -13.70 -10.33 -11.62
C VAL A 82 -12.35 -10.87 -11.14
N ARG A 83 -11.47 -11.25 -12.08
CA ARG A 83 -10.13 -11.76 -11.78
C ARG A 83 -9.31 -10.76 -10.97
N GLN A 84 -9.40 -9.47 -11.28
CA GLN A 84 -8.72 -8.41 -10.52
C GLN A 84 -9.22 -8.32 -9.07
N ARG A 85 -10.52 -8.47 -8.82
CA ARG A 85 -11.09 -8.46 -7.45
C ARG A 85 -10.53 -9.59 -6.58
N PHE A 86 -10.39 -10.79 -7.16
CA PHE A 86 -9.92 -11.98 -6.44
C PHE A 86 -8.41 -12.24 -6.56
N ARG A 87 -7.67 -11.38 -7.27
CA ARG A 87 -6.22 -11.46 -7.37
C ARG A 87 -5.63 -11.26 -5.98
N LYS A 88 -5.06 -12.32 -5.39
CA LYS A 88 -4.30 -12.20 -4.14
C LYS A 88 -3.23 -11.14 -4.35
N ARG A 89 -3.30 -10.03 -3.61
CA ARG A 89 -2.20 -9.06 -3.57
C ARG A 89 -0.97 -9.81 -3.11
N LYS A 90 0.04 -9.91 -3.98
CA LYS A 90 1.31 -10.50 -3.58
C LYS A 90 1.82 -9.64 -2.43
N ILE A 91 2.00 -10.24 -1.25
CA ILE A 91 2.58 -9.53 -0.12
C ILE A 91 4.06 -9.35 -0.46
N VAL A 92 4.35 -8.23 -1.12
CA VAL A 92 5.71 -7.79 -1.46
C VAL A 92 6.30 -7.19 -0.19
N HIS A 93 7.51 -7.63 0.16
CA HIS A 93 8.20 -7.15 1.35
C HIS A 93 8.47 -5.64 1.23
N PRO A 94 8.35 -4.83 2.31
CA PRO A 94 8.57 -3.38 2.24
C PRO A 94 9.91 -2.99 1.60
N ALA A 95 10.98 -3.71 1.92
CA ALA A 95 12.30 -3.50 1.32
C ALA A 95 12.35 -3.67 -0.21
N GLU A 96 11.50 -4.55 -0.79
CA GLU A 96 11.43 -4.71 -2.24
C GLU A 96 10.75 -3.52 -2.93
N ARG A 97 10.01 -2.70 -2.19
CA ARG A 97 9.36 -1.48 -2.69
C ARG A 97 10.29 -0.27 -2.68
N LEU A 98 11.49 -0.39 -2.11
CA LEU A 98 12.48 0.68 -2.13
C LEU A 98 12.92 0.97 -3.58
N SER A 99 12.84 2.24 -3.96
CA SER A 99 13.36 2.71 -5.24
C SER A 99 14.86 2.41 -5.35
N ARG A 100 15.37 2.38 -6.59
CA ARG A 100 16.80 2.20 -6.83
C ARG A 100 17.63 3.31 -6.16
N ASN A 101 17.09 4.53 -6.13
CA ASN A 101 17.75 5.68 -5.53
C ASN A 101 17.82 5.57 -3.99
N LYS A 102 16.72 5.15 -3.33
CA LYS A 102 16.72 4.86 -1.88
C LYS A 102 17.75 3.81 -1.50
N ARG A 103 17.79 2.70 -2.26
CA ARG A 103 18.81 1.65 -2.07
C ARG A 103 20.22 2.18 -2.26
N ARG A 104 20.46 3.03 -3.27
CA ARG A 104 21.76 3.65 -3.50
C ARG A 104 22.22 4.48 -2.29
N TRP A 105 21.36 5.35 -1.76
CA TRP A 105 21.68 6.16 -0.57
C TRP A 105 21.96 5.30 0.66
N LEU A 106 21.16 4.26 0.87
CA LEU A 106 21.40 3.31 1.94
C LEU A 106 22.77 2.62 1.82
N MET A 107 23.13 2.17 0.61
CA MET A 107 24.42 1.55 0.35
C MET A 107 25.59 2.52 0.57
N LEU A 108 25.43 3.79 0.18
CA LEU A 108 26.42 4.84 0.45
C LEU A 108 26.60 5.07 1.95
N ALA A 109 25.50 5.09 2.72
CA ALA A 109 25.54 5.29 4.17
C ALA A 109 26.19 4.12 4.93
N ILE A 110 26.01 2.89 4.45
CA ILE A 110 26.54 1.67 5.10
C ILE A 110 27.93 1.29 4.57
N GLY A 111 28.38 1.88 3.45
CA GLY A 111 29.63 1.51 2.77
C GLY A 111 29.54 0.16 2.04
N GLY A 112 28.34 -0.23 1.62
CA GLY A 112 28.05 -1.53 1.01
C GLY A 112 27.87 -1.50 -0.51
N LYS A 113 27.78 -2.69 -1.12
CA LYS A 113 27.32 -2.88 -2.51
C LYS A 113 25.97 -3.59 -2.50
N GLU A 114 25.12 -3.25 -3.47
CA GLU A 114 23.83 -3.90 -3.61
C GLU A 114 24.00 -5.39 -3.95
N PRO A 115 23.43 -6.32 -3.17
CA PRO A 115 23.55 -7.74 -3.44
C PRO A 115 22.68 -8.16 -4.62
N ASN A 116 23.02 -9.29 -5.24
CA ASN A 116 22.21 -9.84 -6.32
C ASN A 116 20.99 -10.58 -5.74
N TRP A 117 19.90 -9.84 -5.52
CA TRP A 117 18.64 -10.32 -4.97
C TRP A 117 18.03 -11.50 -5.72
N ALA A 118 18.16 -11.54 -7.06
CA ALA A 118 17.62 -12.63 -7.88
C ALA A 118 18.34 -13.95 -7.59
N LYS A 119 19.68 -13.95 -7.63
CA LYS A 119 20.49 -15.12 -7.30
C LYS A 119 20.30 -15.58 -5.86
N MET A 120 20.14 -14.63 -4.92
CA MET A 120 19.86 -14.96 -3.52
C MET A 120 18.52 -15.67 -3.35
N ARG A 121 17.46 -15.16 -4.02
CA ARG A 121 16.13 -15.76 -3.99
C ARG A 121 16.11 -17.19 -4.55
N GLU A 122 16.85 -17.44 -5.63
CA GLU A 122 16.94 -18.76 -6.26
C GLU A 122 17.72 -19.76 -5.40
N ARG A 123 18.79 -19.31 -4.73
CA ARG A 123 19.65 -20.18 -3.92
C ARG A 123 19.04 -20.54 -2.56
N ASP A 124 18.53 -19.55 -1.84
CA ASP A 124 17.95 -19.74 -0.50
C ASP A 124 16.91 -18.66 -0.21
N PHE A 125 15.63 -19.04 -0.29
CA PHE A 125 14.51 -18.14 -0.03
C PHE A 125 14.44 -17.66 1.43
N ALA A 126 14.86 -18.48 2.39
CA ALA A 126 14.84 -18.09 3.79
C ALA A 126 15.95 -17.07 4.08
N TYR A 127 17.14 -17.27 3.54
CA TYR A 127 18.23 -16.29 3.59
C TYR A 127 17.83 -14.98 2.89
N TYR A 128 17.23 -15.07 1.70
CA TYR A 128 16.68 -13.91 0.98
C TYR A 128 15.74 -13.08 1.85
N LYS A 129 14.79 -13.72 2.54
CA LYS A 129 13.83 -13.03 3.40
C LYS A 129 14.53 -12.33 4.57
N ARG A 130 15.45 -13.01 5.28
CA ARG A 130 16.22 -12.40 6.37
C ARG A 130 17.06 -11.20 5.89
N SER A 131 17.64 -11.28 4.69
CA SER A 131 18.39 -10.17 4.11
C SER A 131 17.49 -8.98 3.78
N LEU A 132 16.25 -9.21 3.35
CA LEU A 132 15.27 -8.14 3.16
C LEU A 132 14.82 -7.51 4.48
N ASP A 133 14.64 -8.31 5.53
CA ASP A 133 14.32 -7.80 6.88
C ASP A 133 15.44 -6.88 7.38
N LEU A 134 16.70 -7.32 7.25
CA LEU A 134 17.88 -6.52 7.61
C LEU A 134 17.95 -5.23 6.78
N LEU A 135 17.75 -5.30 5.46
CA LEU A 135 17.75 -4.13 4.58
C LEU A 135 16.68 -3.12 5.01
N TRP A 136 15.50 -3.61 5.40
CA TRP A 136 14.41 -2.76 5.86
C TRP A 136 14.72 -2.08 7.18
N GLN A 137 15.29 -2.81 8.14
CA GLN A 137 15.73 -2.24 9.41
C GLN A 137 16.77 -1.13 9.18
N GLN A 138 17.79 -1.42 8.38
CA GLN A 138 18.84 -0.47 8.03
C GLN A 138 18.28 0.78 7.34
N TRP A 139 17.31 0.61 6.44
CA TRP A 139 16.63 1.73 5.80
C TRP A 139 15.90 2.61 6.81
N ASN A 140 15.17 2.01 7.74
CA ASN A 140 14.43 2.78 8.76
C ASN A 140 15.38 3.54 9.70
N GLU A 141 16.48 2.90 10.11
CA GLU A 141 17.51 3.57 10.93
C GLU A 141 18.16 4.73 10.18
N PHE A 142 18.47 4.56 8.89
CA PHE A 142 18.98 5.64 8.04
C PHE A 142 17.98 6.78 7.93
N LEU A 143 16.72 6.47 7.61
CA LEU A 143 15.67 7.48 7.45
C LEU A 143 15.43 8.25 8.76
N GLN A 144 15.45 7.55 9.90
CA GLN A 144 15.29 8.17 11.21
C GLN A 144 16.42 9.18 11.49
N ARG A 145 17.67 8.86 11.14
CA ARG A 145 18.80 9.80 11.28
C ARG A 145 18.61 11.04 10.41
N GLU A 146 18.26 10.85 9.14
CA GLU A 146 18.02 11.98 8.21
C GLU A 146 16.84 12.86 8.67
N GLN A 147 15.80 12.25 9.26
CA GLN A 147 14.68 12.98 9.86
C GLN A 147 15.08 13.78 11.10
N GLN A 148 15.92 13.21 11.97
CA GLN A 148 16.47 13.92 13.14
C GLN A 148 17.37 15.09 12.72
N GLU A 149 18.22 14.89 11.71
CA GLU A 149 19.04 15.95 11.13
C GLU A 149 18.19 17.06 10.51
N ALA A 150 17.14 16.71 9.76
CA ALA A 150 16.20 17.68 9.20
C ALA A 150 15.53 18.53 10.29
N TYR A 151 15.10 17.89 11.39
CA TYR A 151 14.57 18.60 12.56
C TYR A 151 15.62 19.54 13.18
N PHE A 152 16.86 19.07 13.33
CA PHE A 152 17.95 19.88 13.85
C PHE A 152 18.22 21.12 12.98
N TRP A 153 18.27 20.95 11.66
CA TRP A 153 18.41 22.06 10.71
C TRP A 153 17.25 23.05 10.77
N LEU A 154 16.03 22.56 10.96
CA LEU A 154 14.85 23.39 11.15
C LEU A 154 15.00 24.29 12.39
N VAL A 155 15.39 23.73 13.53
CA VAL A 155 15.59 24.47 14.78
C VAL A 155 16.72 25.52 14.63
N ILE A 156 17.83 25.16 13.97
CA ILE A 156 18.89 26.13 13.65
C ILE A 156 18.36 27.27 12.78
N GLY A 157 17.59 26.95 11.74
CA GLY A 157 17.02 27.95 10.85
C GLY A 157 16.09 28.94 11.55
N ILE A 158 15.30 28.45 12.51
CA ILE A 158 14.44 29.27 13.35
C ILE A 158 15.28 30.19 14.25
N LYS A 159 16.28 29.64 14.96
CA LYS A 159 17.11 30.41 15.91
C LYS A 159 18.03 31.42 15.25
N SER A 160 18.54 31.11 14.07
CA SER A 160 19.42 31.98 13.30
C SER A 160 18.69 32.98 12.39
N PHE A 161 17.35 32.99 12.42
CA PHE A 161 16.49 33.78 11.52
C PHE A 161 16.74 33.50 10.02
N LYS A 162 17.34 32.35 9.68
CA LYS A 162 17.64 31.91 8.31
C LYS A 162 16.72 30.78 7.86
N TYR A 163 15.46 30.83 8.27
CA TYR A 163 14.47 29.77 8.06
C TYR A 163 14.40 29.29 6.60
N GLN A 164 14.26 30.21 5.65
CA GLN A 164 14.13 29.86 4.22
C GLN A 164 15.32 29.05 3.70
N LYS A 165 16.55 29.40 4.12
CA LYS A 165 17.77 28.70 3.70
C LYS A 165 17.74 27.24 4.15
N TYR A 166 17.44 26.98 5.42
CA TYR A 166 17.45 25.63 5.97
C TYR A 166 16.25 24.80 5.50
N VAL A 167 15.09 25.41 5.28
CA VAL A 167 13.95 24.72 4.66
C VAL A 167 14.29 24.26 3.24
N GLU A 168 14.95 25.10 2.42
CA GLU A 168 15.34 24.68 1.07
C GLU A 168 16.40 23.58 1.10
N GLN A 169 17.34 23.62 2.05
CA GLN A 169 18.31 22.54 2.27
C GLN A 169 17.62 21.21 2.62
N ILE A 170 16.62 21.23 3.51
CA ILE A 170 15.84 20.03 3.86
C ILE A 170 15.06 19.53 2.64
N ARG A 171 14.43 20.41 1.85
CA ARG A 171 13.72 20.04 0.62
C ARG A 171 14.64 19.42 -0.42
N GLN A 172 15.84 19.96 -0.58
CA GLN A 172 16.83 19.38 -1.47
C GLN A 172 17.18 17.95 -1.03
N ARG A 173 17.41 17.74 0.27
CA ARG A 173 17.70 16.42 0.82
C ARG A 173 16.53 15.44 0.68
N GLU A 174 15.31 15.91 0.90
CA GLU A 174 14.07 15.16 0.69
C GLU A 174 13.92 14.69 -0.77
N ARG A 175 14.25 15.55 -1.74
CA ARG A 175 14.28 15.18 -3.17
C ARG A 175 15.36 14.13 -3.47
N GLU A 176 16.53 14.26 -2.87
CA GLU A 176 17.63 13.31 -3.05
C GLU A 176 17.28 11.91 -2.52
N ILE A 177 16.66 11.82 -1.34
CA ILE A 177 16.32 10.56 -0.65
C ILE A 177 14.94 10.02 -1.07
N GLU A 178 14.11 10.84 -1.72
CA GLU A 178 12.73 10.53 -2.11
C GLU A 178 11.85 10.15 -0.90
N SER A 179 12.09 10.76 0.26
CA SER A 179 11.36 10.45 1.51
C SER A 179 11.08 11.72 2.29
N PRO A 180 9.89 11.86 2.88
CA PRO A 180 9.47 13.10 3.54
C PRO A 180 10.33 13.40 4.77
N LEU A 181 11.00 14.54 4.74
CA LEU A 181 11.83 15.05 5.83
C LEU A 181 11.26 16.34 6.40
N LEU A 182 10.84 17.27 5.54
CA LEU A 182 10.35 18.57 5.98
C LEU A 182 9.02 18.46 6.73
N GLU A 183 8.08 17.73 6.15
CA GLU A 183 6.76 17.48 6.75
C GLU A 183 6.92 16.82 8.12
N TYR A 184 7.79 15.82 8.22
CA TYR A 184 8.09 15.14 9.47
C TYR A 184 8.67 16.09 10.53
N ALA A 185 9.66 16.91 10.15
CA ALA A 185 10.28 17.87 11.06
C ALA A 185 9.28 18.92 11.57
N LEU A 186 8.43 19.46 10.69
CA LEU A 186 7.39 20.43 11.06
C LEU A 186 6.32 19.82 11.96
N GLN A 187 5.91 18.57 11.69
CA GLN A 187 4.95 17.85 12.51
C GLN A 187 5.49 17.62 13.92
N ILE A 188 6.76 17.22 14.07
CA ILE A 188 7.37 17.08 15.39
C ILE A 188 7.48 18.43 16.09
N TYR A 189 7.92 19.47 15.37
CA TYR A 189 8.09 20.80 15.94
C TYR A 189 6.77 21.39 16.48
N SER A 190 5.65 21.11 15.79
CA SER A 190 4.31 21.56 16.18
C SER A 190 3.59 20.67 17.20
N CYS A 191 4.12 19.47 17.48
CA CYS A 191 3.51 18.55 18.44
C CYS A 191 3.72 19.02 19.89
N SER A 192 2.70 18.85 20.74
CA SER A 192 2.79 19.16 22.17
C SER A 192 3.62 18.13 22.94
N ALA A 193 3.48 16.85 22.60
CA ALA A 193 4.27 15.75 23.16
C ALA A 193 5.40 15.39 22.19
N ARG A 194 6.60 15.87 22.49
CA ARG A 194 7.77 15.71 21.62
C ARG A 194 8.72 14.64 22.17
N PRO A 195 9.38 13.86 21.30
CA PRO A 195 10.37 12.87 21.74
C PRO A 195 11.52 13.52 22.52
N GLN A 196 12.05 12.84 23.53
CA GLN A 196 13.11 13.39 24.40
C GLN A 196 14.34 13.92 23.63
N TRP A 197 14.73 13.26 22.53
CA TRP A 197 15.86 13.69 21.71
C TRP A 197 15.69 15.10 21.10
N THR A 198 14.46 15.59 20.94
CA THR A 198 14.23 16.95 20.42
C THR A 198 14.64 18.01 21.44
N GLU A 199 14.49 17.73 22.73
CA GLU A 199 14.92 18.66 23.78
C GLU A 199 16.44 18.79 23.83
N ASP A 200 17.15 17.68 23.63
CA ASP A 200 18.61 17.68 23.57
C ASP A 200 19.10 18.45 22.34
N ALA A 201 18.44 18.25 21.19
CA ALA A 201 18.71 19.00 19.96
C ALA A 201 18.47 20.51 20.16
N GLU A 202 17.35 20.91 20.75
CA GLU A 202 17.05 22.31 21.02
C GLU A 202 18.03 22.92 22.03
N ARG A 203 18.37 22.20 23.12
CA ARG A 203 19.37 22.63 24.09
C ARG A 203 20.73 22.85 23.44
N PHE A 204 21.16 21.95 22.55
CA PHE A 204 22.39 22.12 21.79
C PHE A 204 22.33 23.37 20.92
N VAL A 205 21.27 23.58 20.13
CA VAL A 205 21.14 24.78 19.30
C VAL A 205 21.10 26.06 20.15
N HIS A 206 20.45 26.02 21.32
CA HIS A 206 20.43 27.14 22.25
C HIS A 206 21.81 27.52 22.80
N SER A 207 22.73 26.56 22.91
CA SER A 207 24.12 26.83 23.31
C SER A 207 24.96 27.49 22.20
N LEU A 208 24.50 27.46 20.95
CA LEU A 208 25.17 28.11 19.84
C LEU A 208 24.91 29.62 19.90
N LYS A 209 25.99 30.42 19.85
CA LYS A 209 25.89 31.88 19.80
C LYS A 209 25.51 32.30 18.37
N PHE A 210 24.25 32.69 18.19
CA PHE A 210 23.79 33.33 16.96
C PHE A 210 23.75 34.85 17.14
N VAL A 211 24.36 35.59 16.22
CA VAL A 211 24.25 37.05 16.18
C VAL A 211 22.86 37.39 15.63
N SER A 212 22.01 37.99 16.46
CA SER A 212 20.70 38.49 16.03
C SER A 212 20.91 39.67 15.08
N PRO A 213 20.19 39.77 13.95
CA PRO A 213 20.27 40.93 13.09
C PRO A 213 19.86 42.18 13.88
N GLU A 214 20.69 43.23 13.85
CA GLU A 214 20.36 44.50 14.50
C GLU A 214 19.00 45.01 14.00
N PRO A 215 18.15 45.58 14.89
CA PRO A 215 16.93 46.22 14.45
C PRO A 215 17.29 47.37 13.51
N VAL A 216 16.83 47.28 12.26
CA VAL A 216 16.91 48.38 11.29
C VAL A 216 16.23 49.58 11.94
N LYS A 217 17.02 50.60 12.34
CA LYS A 217 16.49 51.86 12.87
C LYS A 217 15.51 52.42 11.83
N ALA A 218 14.24 52.49 12.18
CA ALA A 218 13.22 53.15 11.37
C ALA A 218 13.68 54.60 11.15
N GLY A 219 13.97 54.94 9.90
CA GLY A 219 14.36 56.28 9.52
C GLY A 219 13.24 57.26 9.84
N MET A 220 13.49 58.15 10.81
CA MET A 220 12.79 59.43 10.93
C MET A 220 13.05 60.19 9.62
N LYS A 221 12.03 60.26 8.76
CA LYS A 221 11.95 61.32 7.74
C LYS A 221 11.65 62.61 8.49
N MET A 222 12.62 63.53 8.53
CA MET A 222 12.32 64.94 8.74
C MET A 222 11.86 65.48 7.39
N GLU A 223 10.64 66.02 7.37
CA GLU A 223 10.10 66.81 6.27
C GLU A 223 10.74 68.20 6.34
N ASP A 224 11.34 68.64 5.22
CA ASP A 224 11.61 70.05 4.92
C ASP A 224 10.53 70.56 3.94
#